data_AF-A0A1G3LA48-F1
#
_entry.id   AF-A0A1G3LA48-F1
#
_cell.length_a   1.000
_cell.length_b   1.000
_cell.length_c   1.000
_cell.angle_alpha   90.00
_cell.angle_beta   90.00
_cell.angle_gamma   90.00
#
_symmetry.space_group_name_H-M   'P 1'
#
loop_
_entity.id
_entity.type
_entity.pdbx_description
1 polymer ?
#
loop_
_entity_poly.entity_id
_entity_poly.type
_entity_poly.pdbx_seq_one_letter_code
_entity_poly.pdbx_strand_id
1 'polypeptide(L)'
;MKRLILMRHAKSDRDTDTSDFERPLAKRGIDEAPLMGKFLRKEKLIPDLIVCSPAKRAKETLELVVKEFKQDVKIEFDKDIYDKEEAGVINIIRDTKDKIDTLMVVGHNPTLESLLYSLISDMIPYDKFGTSGVGVIDFDIKKWSDIEARTGKLVLIKTPKLI
;
A
#
# COMPACT_ATOMS: atom_id res chain seq x y z
N MET A 1 -0.93 4.27 -19.23
CA MET A 1 -1.71 4.06 -17.99
C MET A 1 -0.78 3.48 -16.95
N LYS A 2 -0.82 4.02 -15.73
CA LYS A 2 -0.10 3.50 -14.55
C LYS A 2 -1.09 3.28 -13.42
N ARG A 3 -0.94 2.21 -12.66
CA ARG A 3 -1.81 1.86 -11.53
C ARG A 3 -1.02 1.86 -10.23
N LEU A 4 -1.43 2.70 -9.30
CA LEU A 4 -0.87 2.75 -7.95
C LEU A 4 -1.81 2.04 -6.97
N ILE A 5 -1.25 1.11 -6.20
CA ILE A 5 -1.91 0.43 -5.10
C ILE A 5 -1.24 0.90 -3.80
N LEU A 6 -1.97 1.61 -2.95
CA LEU A 6 -1.50 1.96 -1.61
C LEU A 6 -2.08 0.97 -0.62
N MET A 7 -1.23 0.35 0.20
CA MET A 7 -1.66 -0.55 1.27
C MET A 7 -1.08 -0.12 2.61
N ARG A 8 -1.96 0.17 3.56
CA ARG A 8 -1.55 0.34 4.95
C ARG A 8 -1.25 -1.01 5.58
N HIS A 9 -0.19 -1.09 6.38
CA HIS A 9 0.10 -2.28 7.18
C HIS A 9 -1.13 -2.75 8.00
N ALA A 10 -1.18 -4.05 8.29
CA ALA A 10 -2.22 -4.66 9.09
C ALA A 10 -2.13 -4.25 10.56
N LYS A 11 -3.15 -4.58 11.35
CA LYS A 11 -3.21 -4.17 12.76
C LYS A 11 -1.97 -4.67 13.52
N SER A 12 -1.18 -3.74 14.06
CA SER A 12 -0.02 -4.05 14.89
C SER A 12 -0.40 -4.26 16.35
N ASP A 13 0.40 -5.04 17.07
CA ASP A 13 0.31 -5.18 18.52
C ASP A 13 0.93 -3.95 19.18
N ARG A 14 0.29 -3.34 20.18
CA ARG A 14 0.83 -2.17 20.88
C ARG A 14 1.30 -2.47 22.29
N ASP A 15 1.04 -3.67 22.79
CA ASP A 15 1.29 -4.06 24.18
C ASP A 15 2.59 -4.87 24.30
N THR A 16 3.56 -4.60 23.42
CA THR A 16 4.86 -5.28 23.37
C THR A 16 5.97 -4.37 23.84
N ASP A 17 6.97 -4.92 24.54
CA ASP A 17 8.16 -4.18 25.01
C ASP A 17 9.23 -4.02 23.90
N THR A 18 8.79 -3.70 22.67
CA THR A 18 9.65 -3.54 21.50
C THR A 18 9.62 -2.10 21.00
N SER A 19 10.67 -1.69 20.26
CA SER A 19 10.66 -0.40 19.59
C SER A 19 9.54 -0.31 18.56
N ASP A 20 9.10 0.90 18.17
CA ASP A 20 8.04 1.05 17.15
C ASP A 20 8.41 0.32 15.85
N PHE A 21 9.67 0.39 15.43
CA PHE A 21 10.16 -0.25 14.21
C PHE A 21 10.06 -1.78 14.28
N GLU A 22 10.34 -2.37 15.45
CA GLU A 22 10.28 -3.82 15.72
C GLU A 22 8.91 -4.29 16.23
N ARG A 23 7.90 -3.42 16.20
CA ARG A 23 6.54 -3.75 16.65
C ARG A 23 5.88 -4.76 15.69
N PRO A 24 5.46 -5.94 16.17
CA PRO A 24 4.88 -6.98 15.33
C PRO A 24 3.40 -6.73 15.00
N LEU A 25 2.83 -7.58 14.15
CA LEU A 25 1.40 -7.68 13.97
C LEU A 25 0.69 -8.22 15.22
N ALA A 26 -0.49 -7.68 15.50
CA ALA A 26 -1.43 -8.30 16.44
C ALA A 26 -2.11 -9.50 15.79
N LYS A 27 -2.68 -10.40 16.60
CA LYS A 27 -3.46 -11.56 16.11
C LYS A 27 -4.47 -11.18 15.01
N ARG A 28 -5.22 -10.10 15.23
CA ARG A 28 -6.19 -9.59 14.24
C ARG A 28 -5.53 -9.20 12.92
N GLY A 29 -4.33 -8.60 12.95
CA GLY A 29 -3.59 -8.24 11.75
C GLY A 29 -3.11 -9.47 10.98
N ILE A 30 -2.68 -10.51 11.69
CA ILE A 30 -2.28 -11.80 11.13
C ILE A 30 -3.47 -12.47 10.42
N ASP A 31 -4.66 -12.40 11.01
CA ASP A 31 -5.88 -12.97 10.43
C ASP A 31 -6.41 -12.16 9.22
N GLU A 32 -6.29 -10.83 9.26
CA GLU A 32 -6.83 -9.91 8.24
C GLU A 32 -5.95 -9.77 6.99
N ALA A 33 -4.63 -9.83 7.11
CA ALA A 33 -3.72 -9.61 5.97
C ALA A 33 -3.91 -10.62 4.82
N PRO A 34 -4.08 -11.94 5.06
CA PRO A 34 -4.37 -12.91 4.00
C PRO A 34 -5.69 -12.63 3.27
N LEU A 35 -6.70 -12.06 3.94
CA LEU A 35 -7.97 -11.69 3.29
C LEU A 35 -7.74 -10.66 2.19
N MET A 36 -6.88 -9.68 2.45
CA MET A 36 -6.50 -8.67 1.46
C MET A 36 -5.70 -9.26 0.30
N GLY A 37 -4.79 -10.20 0.56
CA GLY A 37 -4.07 -10.91 -0.49
C GLY A 37 -4.99 -11.72 -1.42
N LYS A 38 -5.97 -12.44 -0.84
CA LYS A 38 -7.00 -13.17 -1.59
C LYS A 38 -7.86 -12.22 -2.43
N PHE A 39 -8.25 -11.08 -1.86
CA PHE A 39 -9.02 -10.05 -2.54
C PHE A 39 -8.24 -9.48 -3.74
N LEU A 40 -7.00 -9.04 -3.55
CA LEU A 40 -6.14 -8.53 -4.63
C LEU A 40 -5.98 -9.55 -5.76
N ARG A 41 -5.74 -10.82 -5.44
CA ARG A 41 -5.68 -11.90 -6.44
C ARG A 41 -7.01 -12.04 -7.21
N LYS A 42 -8.14 -12.07 -6.49
CA LYS A 42 -9.48 -12.24 -7.09
C LYS A 42 -9.82 -11.08 -8.05
N GLU A 43 -9.48 -9.85 -7.66
CA GLU A 43 -9.71 -8.64 -8.46
C GLU A 43 -8.67 -8.44 -9.57
N LYS A 44 -7.73 -9.38 -9.74
CA LYS A 44 -6.62 -9.31 -10.72
C LYS A 44 -5.74 -8.06 -10.52
N LEU A 45 -5.49 -7.70 -9.26
CA LEU A 45 -4.69 -6.56 -8.82
C LEU A 45 -3.32 -6.99 -8.27
N ILE A 46 -2.68 -7.99 -8.89
CA ILE A 46 -1.33 -8.39 -8.50
C ILE A 46 -0.34 -7.39 -9.11
N PRO A 47 0.51 -6.72 -8.31
CA PRO A 47 1.42 -5.68 -8.81
C PRO A 47 2.65 -6.28 -9.50
N ASP A 48 3.29 -5.49 -10.37
CA ASP A 48 4.57 -5.83 -11.00
C ASP A 48 5.75 -5.59 -10.03
N LEU A 49 5.61 -4.57 -9.19
CA LEU A 49 6.58 -4.18 -8.16
C LEU A 49 5.86 -3.79 -6.87
N ILE A 50 6.39 -4.27 -5.74
CA ILE A 50 6.00 -3.83 -4.41
C ILE A 50 7.18 -3.11 -3.77
N VAL A 51 6.98 -1.89 -3.28
CA VAL A 51 7.93 -1.20 -2.41
C VAL A 51 7.34 -1.14 -1.00
N CYS A 52 8.06 -1.69 -0.03
CA CYS A 52 7.56 -1.88 1.32
C CYS A 52 8.45 -1.18 2.35
N SER A 53 7.83 -0.59 3.36
CA SER A 53 8.54 -0.17 4.56
C SER A 53 9.27 -1.36 5.20
N PRO A 54 10.52 -1.19 5.69
CA PRO A 54 11.24 -2.27 6.34
C PRO A 54 10.79 -2.54 7.79
N ALA A 55 9.88 -1.74 8.35
CA ALA A 55 9.34 -1.94 9.69
C ALA A 55 8.64 -3.31 9.80
N LYS A 56 8.78 -3.97 10.95
CA LYS A 56 8.38 -5.37 11.14
C LYS A 56 6.92 -5.64 10.77
N ARG A 57 5.98 -4.86 11.30
CA ARG A 57 4.55 -4.94 10.95
C ARG A 57 4.25 -4.82 9.45
N ALA A 58 5.00 -4.02 8.69
CA ALA A 58 4.79 -3.85 7.26
C ALA A 58 5.31 -5.07 6.49
N LYS A 59 6.49 -5.57 6.85
CA LYS A 59 7.05 -6.82 6.32
C LYS A 59 6.14 -8.02 6.57
N GLU A 60 5.72 -8.22 7.81
CA GLU A 60 4.82 -9.32 8.18
C GLU A 60 3.47 -9.22 7.44
N THR A 61 2.94 -7.99 7.27
CA THR A 61 1.73 -7.78 6.46
C THR A 61 1.96 -8.24 5.02
N LEU A 62 3.07 -7.79 4.42
CA LEU A 62 3.40 -8.11 3.04
C LEU A 62 3.58 -9.61 2.84
N GLU A 63 4.32 -10.29 3.72
CA GLU A 63 4.55 -11.73 3.68
C GLU A 63 3.23 -12.52 3.68
N LEU A 64 2.25 -12.12 4.48
CA LEU A 64 0.93 -12.75 4.54
C LEU A 64 0.11 -12.48 3.28
N VAL A 65 0.24 -11.30 2.69
CA VAL A 65 -0.46 -10.89 1.46
C VAL A 65 0.09 -11.63 0.24
N VAL A 66 1.42 -11.65 0.04
CA VAL A 66 2.03 -12.23 -1.18
C VAL A 66 1.92 -13.75 -1.24
N LYS A 67 1.84 -14.43 -0.09
CA LYS A 67 1.52 -15.88 -0.02
C LYS A 67 0.21 -16.20 -0.73
N GLU A 68 -0.72 -15.25 -0.77
CA GLU A 68 -1.99 -15.41 -1.45
C GLU A 68 -1.95 -15.04 -2.93
N PHE A 69 -0.86 -14.52 -3.50
CA PHE A 69 -0.84 -14.19 -4.93
C PHE A 69 -0.69 -15.41 -5.83
N LYS A 70 -0.13 -16.52 -5.31
CA LYS A 70 0.16 -17.75 -6.08
C LYS A 70 1.05 -17.52 -7.31
N GLN A 71 1.82 -16.43 -7.30
CA GLN A 71 2.84 -16.10 -8.28
C GLN A 71 3.90 -15.23 -7.61
N ASP A 72 5.12 -15.24 -8.16
CA ASP A 72 6.19 -14.39 -7.67
C ASP A 72 5.93 -12.92 -8.02
N VAL A 73 6.27 -12.04 -7.08
CA VAL A 73 6.20 -10.59 -7.26
C VAL A 73 7.51 -9.98 -6.80
N LYS A 74 8.01 -9.00 -7.56
CA LYS A 74 9.23 -8.28 -7.19
C LYS A 74 8.96 -7.40 -5.97
N ILE A 75 9.79 -7.54 -4.93
CA ILE A 75 9.68 -6.79 -3.68
C ILE A 75 10.98 -6.02 -3.46
N GLU A 76 10.85 -4.73 -3.15
CA GLU A 76 11.94 -3.85 -2.71
C GLU A 76 11.57 -3.25 -1.34
N PHE A 77 12.57 -3.02 -0.49
CA PHE A 77 12.36 -2.37 0.80
C PHE A 77 12.95 -0.97 0.79
N ASP A 78 12.18 0.00 1.26
CA ASP A 78 12.60 1.39 1.32
C ASP A 78 12.30 2.00 2.70
N LYS A 79 13.36 2.47 3.36
CA LYS A 79 13.29 3.05 4.71
C LYS A 79 12.54 4.39 4.71
N ASP A 80 12.54 5.11 3.59
CA ASP A 80 11.84 6.39 3.47
C ASP A 80 10.32 6.23 3.64
N ILE A 81 9.74 5.06 3.37
CA ILE A 81 8.32 4.79 3.64
C ILE A 81 8.00 4.81 5.15
N TYR A 82 9.00 4.53 6.01
CA TYR A 82 8.87 4.64 7.46
C TYR A 82 9.30 6.01 7.98
N ASP A 83 10.41 6.55 7.45
CA ASP A 83 11.06 7.75 7.98
C ASP A 83 10.45 9.06 7.45
N LYS A 84 9.79 9.04 6.28
CA LYS A 84 9.32 10.26 5.60
C LYS A 84 7.80 10.36 5.52
N GLU A 85 7.36 11.59 5.36
CA GLU A 85 5.97 11.97 5.10
C GLU A 85 5.65 11.82 3.60
N GLU A 86 4.54 12.42 3.14
CA GLU A 86 4.02 12.26 1.77
C GLU A 86 5.06 12.55 0.68
N ALA A 87 5.86 13.61 0.88
CA ALA A 87 6.90 14.03 -0.07
C ALA A 87 7.98 12.95 -0.28
N GLY A 88 8.26 12.13 0.73
CA GLY A 88 9.19 11.01 0.57
C GLY A 88 8.57 9.90 -0.26
N VAL A 89 7.34 9.51 0.07
CA VAL A 89 6.64 8.41 -0.61
C VAL A 89 6.33 8.74 -2.07
N ILE A 90 5.96 9.99 -2.39
CA ILE A 90 5.73 10.40 -3.78
C ILE A 90 7.00 10.35 -4.63
N ASN A 91 8.18 10.62 -4.05
CA ASN A 91 9.45 10.51 -4.77
C ASN A 91 9.76 9.05 -5.12
N ILE A 92 9.56 8.12 -4.18
CA ILE A 92 9.68 6.68 -4.44
C ILE A 92 8.78 6.25 -5.60
N ILE A 93 7.54 6.73 -5.60
CA ILE A 93 6.59 6.46 -6.69
C ILE A 93 7.14 7.02 -8.01
N ARG A 94 7.55 8.29 -8.04
CA ARG A 94 8.06 8.96 -9.26
C ARG A 94 9.36 8.35 -9.80
N ASP A 95 10.20 7.80 -8.93
CA ASP A 95 11.46 7.15 -9.29
C ASP A 95 11.27 5.71 -9.79
N THR A 96 10.03 5.19 -9.74
CA THR A 96 9.71 3.85 -10.24
C THR A 96 9.94 3.77 -11.75
N LYS A 97 10.58 2.68 -12.20
CA LYS A 97 10.89 2.48 -13.62
C LYS A 97 9.61 2.41 -14.47
N ASP A 98 9.59 3.12 -15.59
CA ASP A 98 8.43 3.20 -16.49
C ASP A 98 7.98 1.87 -17.12
N LYS A 99 8.77 0.80 -17.01
CA LYS A 99 8.35 -0.56 -17.41
C LYS A 99 7.40 -1.24 -16.41
N ILE A 100 7.24 -0.67 -15.22
CA ILE A 100 6.30 -1.12 -14.19
C ILE A 100 4.97 -0.45 -14.48
N ASP A 101 3.91 -1.23 -14.69
CA ASP A 101 2.57 -0.69 -14.96
C ASP A 101 1.73 -0.63 -13.68
N THR A 102 1.90 -1.61 -12.79
CA THR A 102 1.25 -1.65 -11.47
C THR A 102 2.28 -1.63 -10.35
N LEU A 103 2.31 -0.53 -9.59
CA LEU A 103 3.14 -0.36 -8.40
C LEU A 103 2.27 -0.51 -7.16
N MET A 104 2.74 -1.26 -6.17
CA MET A 104 2.16 -1.28 -4.83
C MET A 104 3.12 -0.71 -3.80
N VAL A 105 2.62 0.16 -2.93
CA VAL A 105 3.38 0.71 -1.79
C VAL A 105 2.76 0.23 -0.48
N VAL A 106 3.54 -0.44 0.36
CA VAL A 106 3.12 -0.94 1.68
C VAL A 106 3.75 -0.12 2.79
N GLY A 107 2.93 0.57 3.58
CA GLY A 107 3.42 1.58 4.52
C GLY A 107 2.45 1.95 5.64
N HIS A 108 2.53 3.19 6.11
CA HIS A 108 1.94 3.64 7.37
C HIS A 108 0.99 4.82 7.18
N ASN A 109 0.02 4.94 8.08
CA ASN A 109 -0.76 6.17 8.24
C ASN A 109 -0.07 7.10 9.26
N PRO A 110 -0.26 8.42 9.16
CA PRO A 110 -1.19 9.11 8.26
C PRO A 110 -0.74 9.21 6.79
N THR A 111 0.56 9.06 6.52
CA THR A 111 1.18 9.30 5.21
C THR A 111 0.45 8.69 4.01
N LEU A 112 0.14 7.39 4.03
CA LEU A 112 -0.52 6.76 2.89
C LEU A 112 -1.95 7.22 2.64
N GLU A 113 -2.69 7.53 3.72
CA GLU A 113 -4.06 8.02 3.61
C GLU A 113 -4.09 9.44 3.03
N SER A 114 -3.24 10.31 3.54
CA SER A 114 -3.14 11.67 3.01
C SER A 114 -2.64 11.68 1.56
N LEU A 115 -1.66 10.83 1.22
CA LEU A 115 -1.17 10.67 -0.15
C LEU A 115 -2.26 10.14 -1.10
N LEU A 116 -3.06 9.16 -0.66
CA LEU A 116 -4.20 8.67 -1.44
C LEU A 116 -5.15 9.83 -1.78
N TYR A 117 -5.50 10.66 -0.80
CA TYR A 117 -6.44 11.77 -0.97
C TYR A 117 -5.87 12.94 -1.79
N SER A 118 -4.56 13.20 -1.70
CA SER A 118 -3.91 14.26 -2.47
C SER A 118 -3.78 13.90 -3.95
N LEU A 119 -3.69 12.62 -4.29
CA LEU A 119 -3.54 12.14 -5.67
C LEU A 119 -4.85 12.00 -6.44
N ILE A 120 -5.96 11.63 -5.78
CA ILE A 120 -7.22 11.38 -6.49
C ILE A 120 -7.90 12.67 -6.92
N SER A 121 -8.51 12.67 -8.11
CA SER A 121 -9.35 13.74 -8.65
C SER A 121 -10.78 13.67 -8.11
N ASP A 122 -11.22 12.47 -7.72
CA ASP A 122 -12.55 12.17 -7.20
C ASP A 122 -12.83 12.78 -5.81
N MET A 123 -14.08 12.68 -5.38
CA MET A 123 -14.46 12.94 -3.99
C MET A 123 -13.91 11.83 -3.08
N ILE A 124 -13.43 12.23 -1.90
CA ILE A 124 -12.94 11.30 -0.89
C ILE A 124 -14.13 10.46 -0.38
N PRO A 125 -14.06 9.12 -0.42
CA PRO A 125 -15.11 8.27 0.13
C PRO A 125 -15.28 8.50 1.64
N TYR A 126 -16.49 8.31 2.16
CA TYR A 126 -16.76 8.42 3.60
C TYR A 126 -16.03 7.33 4.41
N ASP A 127 -15.72 6.20 3.78
CA ASP A 127 -15.04 5.08 4.40
C ASP A 127 -13.56 5.38 4.69
N LYS A 128 -13.13 5.09 5.92
CA LYS A 128 -11.77 5.36 6.39
C LYS A 128 -10.75 4.40 5.80
N PHE A 129 -9.54 4.91 5.52
CA PHE A 129 -8.37 4.09 5.18
C PHE A 129 -7.78 3.38 6.42
N GLY A 130 -8.53 2.39 6.93
CA GLY A 130 -8.21 1.61 8.11
C GLY A 130 -6.98 0.71 7.95
N THR A 131 -6.58 0.01 9.03
CA THR A 131 -5.53 -1.02 8.97
C THR A 131 -5.83 -2.08 7.90
N SER A 132 -4.80 -2.53 7.19
CA SER A 132 -4.93 -3.39 6.00
C SER A 132 -5.75 -2.76 4.86
N GLY A 133 -6.01 -1.45 4.90
CA GLY A 133 -6.71 -0.73 3.83
C GLY A 133 -5.90 -0.74 2.54
N VAL A 134 -6.58 -0.96 1.42
CA VAL A 134 -6.04 -0.94 0.06
C VAL A 134 -6.79 0.12 -0.74
N GLY A 135 -6.05 1.04 -1.34
CA GLY A 135 -6.56 2.08 -2.24
C GLY A 135 -5.92 1.90 -3.61
N VAL A 136 -6.74 1.86 -4.67
CA VAL A 136 -6.26 1.66 -6.04
C VAL A 136 -6.58 2.91 -6.85
N ILE A 137 -5.55 3.48 -7.48
CA ILE A 137 -5.65 4.69 -8.29
C ILE A 137 -5.08 4.39 -9.68
N ASP A 138 -5.82 4.77 -10.72
CA ASP A 138 -5.34 4.74 -12.10
C ASP A 138 -4.94 6.14 -12.57
N PHE A 139 -3.81 6.23 -13.26
CA PHE A 139 -3.30 7.46 -13.87
C PHE A 139 -3.18 7.27 -15.39
N ASP A 140 -3.70 8.24 -16.15
CA ASP A 140 -3.52 8.28 -17.61
C ASP A 140 -2.19 8.94 -17.98
N ILE A 141 -1.10 8.33 -17.50
CA ILE A 141 0.28 8.77 -17.75
C ILE A 141 1.09 7.62 -18.35
N LYS A 142 2.25 7.98 -18.94
CA LYS A 142 3.22 7.01 -19.46
C LYS A 142 4.38 6.79 -18.52
N LYS A 143 4.77 7.81 -17.76
CA LYS A 143 5.90 7.75 -16.82
C LYS A 143 5.44 8.00 -15.40
N TRP A 144 6.07 7.32 -14.45
CA TRP A 144 5.76 7.53 -13.03
C TRP A 144 6.13 8.94 -12.56
N SER A 145 7.16 9.54 -13.18
CA SER A 145 7.57 10.93 -12.95
C SER A 145 6.46 11.95 -13.20
N ASP A 146 5.50 11.61 -14.06
CA ASP A 146 4.42 12.50 -14.50
C ASP A 146 3.21 12.47 -13.54
N ILE A 147 3.29 11.77 -12.40
CA ILE A 147 2.23 11.82 -11.39
C ILE A 147 2.14 13.23 -10.79
N GLU A 148 0.94 13.78 -10.85
CA GLU A 148 0.58 15.07 -10.26
C GLU A 148 -0.59 14.92 -9.27
N ALA A 149 -0.69 15.88 -8.35
CA ALA A 149 -1.81 15.93 -7.42
C ALA A 149 -3.13 16.05 -8.17
N ARG A 150 -4.19 15.42 -7.64
CA ARG A 150 -5.56 15.52 -8.16
C ARG A 150 -5.74 15.07 -9.62
N THR A 151 -4.85 14.22 -10.15
CA THR A 151 -4.97 13.68 -11.52
C THR A 151 -5.32 12.19 -11.57
N GLY A 152 -5.18 11.47 -10.45
CA GLY A 152 -5.51 10.06 -10.36
C GLY A 152 -7.01 9.81 -10.33
N LYS A 153 -7.46 8.73 -10.95
CA LYS A 153 -8.84 8.25 -10.85
C LYS A 153 -8.91 7.15 -9.79
N LEU A 154 -9.72 7.35 -8.76
CA LEU A 154 -9.94 6.33 -7.74
C LEU A 154 -10.70 5.15 -8.36
N VAL A 155 -10.11 3.96 -8.29
CA VAL A 155 -10.74 2.71 -8.74
C VAL A 155 -11.52 2.08 -7.60
N LEU A 156 -10.89 1.94 -6.42
CA LEU A 156 -11.53 1.41 -5.22
C LEU A 156 -10.76 1.76 -3.94
N ILE A 157 -11.47 1.70 -2.81
CA ILE A 157 -10.91 1.56 -1.47
C ILE A 157 -11.54 0.32 -0.83
N LYS A 158 -10.72 -0.54 -0.23
CA LYS A 158 -11.19 -1.75 0.45
C LYS A 158 -10.44 -1.96 1.76
N THR A 159 -11.15 -2.47 2.76
CA THR A 159 -10.57 -2.89 4.04
C THR A 159 -11.09 -4.30 4.37
N PRO A 160 -10.45 -5.04 5.30
CA PRO A 160 -10.89 -6.39 5.66
C PRO A 160 -12.35 -6.45 6.13
N LYS A 161 -12.86 -5.39 6.75
CA LYS A 161 -14.26 -5.31 7.22
C LYS A 161 -15.30 -5.24 6.10
N LEU A 162 -14.85 -4.94 4.88
CA LEU A 162 -15.71 -4.69 3.71
C LEU A 162 -15.61 -5.81 2.68
N ILE A 163 -14.94 -6.93 2.99
CA ILE A 163 -14.73 -8.08 2.10
C ILE A 163 -15.49 -9.28 2.63
#